data_AF-A0A954EES4-F1
#
_entry.id   AF-A0A954EES4-F1
#
_cell.length_a   1.000
_cell.length_b   1.000
_cell.length_c   1.000
_cell.angle_alpha   90.00
_cell.angle_beta   90.00
_cell.angle_gamma   90.00
#
_symmetry.space_group_name_H-M   'P 1'
#
loop_
_entity.id
_entity.type
_entity.pdbx_description
1 polymer ?
#
loop_
_entity_poly.entity_id
_entity_poly.type
_entity_poly.pdbx_seq_one_letter_code
_entity_poly.pdbx_strand_id
1 'polypeptide(L)' 'INVYSNQACNNLWDIKTPYASLHKGGAQFTLGDGSVRFLSENIDLTTYRRLAHKDDGNVVGEF' A
#
# COMPACT_ATOMS: atom_id res chain seq x y z
N ILE A 1 0.43 10.45 12.08
CA ILE A 1 1.46 9.59 11.46
C ILE A 1 2.81 10.28 11.70
N ASN A 2 3.60 9.76 12.64
CA ASN A 2 4.91 10.32 12.95
C ASN A 2 5.92 9.76 11.93
N VAL A 3 6.29 10.58 10.95
CA VAL A 3 7.43 10.31 10.07
C VAL A 3 8.72 10.61 10.84
N TYR A 4 9.25 9.59 11.51
CA TYR A 4 10.54 9.69 12.18
C TYR A 4 11.64 9.98 11.14
N SER A 5 12.21 11.17 11.27
CA SER A 5 13.37 11.64 10.54
C SER A 5 14.59 10.79 10.90
N ASN A 6 15.01 9.90 10.00
CA ASN A 6 16.42 9.59 9.72
C ASN A 6 16.66 8.68 8.50
N GLN A 7 15.67 8.47 7.64
CA GLN A 7 15.85 7.87 6.30
C GLN A 7 15.34 8.81 5.21
N ALA A 8 15.69 10.10 5.33
CA ALA A 8 15.29 11.12 4.39
C ALA A 8 16.14 11.04 3.11
N CYS A 9 15.52 10.65 1.99
CA CYS A 9 15.99 10.96 0.63
C CYS A 9 17.31 10.31 0.16
N ASN A 10 17.49 9.00 0.34
CA ASN A 10 18.49 8.25 -0.42
C ASN A 10 17.94 6.97 -1.05
N ASN A 11 16.78 6.50 -0.59
CA ASN A 11 16.01 5.45 -1.23
C ASN A 11 14.52 5.85 -1.31
N LEU A 12 14.12 6.49 -2.42
CA LEU A 12 12.74 6.93 -2.67
C LEU A 12 11.73 5.77 -2.74
N TRP A 13 12.21 4.52 -2.80
CA TRP A 13 11.37 3.32 -2.69
C TRP A 13 10.82 3.13 -1.26
N ASP A 14 11.56 3.57 -0.23
CA ASP A 14 11.22 3.30 1.16
C ASP A 14 10.29 4.35 1.79
N ILE A 15 10.25 5.56 1.22
CA ILE A 15 9.40 6.68 1.64
C ILE A 15 7.95 6.59 1.12
N LYS A 16 7.58 5.59 0.30
CA LYS A 16 6.21 5.49 -0.23
C LYS A 16 5.19 5.51 0.91
N THR A 17 4.49 6.65 1.02
CA THR A 17 3.43 6.89 1.99
C THR A 17 2.30 5.89 1.71
N PRO A 18 1.76 5.21 2.73
CA PRO A 18 0.52 4.45 2.56
C PRO A 18 -0.60 5.37 2.07
N TYR A 19 -1.65 4.79 1.51
CA TYR A 19 -2.85 5.56 1.18
C TYR A 19 -3.47 6.14 2.47
N ALA A 20 -4.06 7.31 2.35
CA ALA A 20 -4.80 7.94 3.45
C ALA A 20 -6.28 8.05 3.04
N SER A 21 -7.15 7.40 3.81
CA SER A 21 -8.61 7.52 3.67
C SER A 21 -9.14 8.29 4.87
N LEU A 22 -10.11 9.19 4.66
CA LEU A 22 -10.84 9.83 5.77
C LEU A 22 -11.87 8.88 6.41
N HIS A 23 -12.17 7.75 5.76
CA HIS A 23 -13.06 6.75 6.31
C HIS A 23 -12.36 5.87 7.32
N LYS A 24 -13.00 5.67 8.48
CA LYS A 24 -12.48 4.75 9.49
C LYS A 24 -12.43 3.33 8.94
N GLY A 25 -11.24 2.75 8.97
CA GLY A 25 -11.03 1.33 8.71
C GLY A 25 -10.50 1.00 7.31
N GLY A 26 -10.48 1.91 6.34
CA GLY A 26 -9.90 1.62 5.02
C GLY A 26 -10.51 2.38 3.83
N ALA A 27 -10.27 1.85 2.64
CA ALA A 27 -10.81 2.35 1.37
C ALA A 27 -11.08 1.22 0.38
N GLN A 28 -11.97 1.48 -0.58
CA GLN A 28 -12.25 0.56 -1.69
C GLN A 28 -11.25 0.78 -2.82
N PHE A 29 -10.59 -0.28 -3.28
CA PHE A 29 -9.63 -0.27 -4.38
C PHE A 29 -10.13 -1.14 -5.52
N THR A 30 -9.93 -0.67 -6.75
CA THR A 30 -10.17 -1.46 -7.96
C THR A 30 -8.87 -2.15 -8.36
N LEU A 31 -8.93 -3.46 -8.57
CA LEU A 31 -7.82 -4.27 -9.04
C LEU A 31 -7.71 -4.23 -10.57
N GLY A 32 -6.58 -4.69 -11.12
CA GLY A 32 -6.33 -4.70 -12.56
C GLY A 32 -7.31 -5.56 -13.37
N ASP A 33 -7.98 -6.52 -12.73
CA ASP A 33 -9.03 -7.38 -13.29
C ASP A 33 -10.43 -6.75 -13.23
N GLY A 34 -10.57 -5.54 -12.67
CA GLY A 34 -11.85 -4.82 -12.54
C GLY A 34 -12.68 -5.20 -11.31
N SER A 35 -12.23 -6.14 -10.49
CA SER A 35 -12.85 -6.41 -9.18
C SER A 35 -12.52 -5.29 -8.18
N VAL A 36 -13.46 -5.01 -7.29
CA VAL A 36 -13.30 -4.00 -6.22
C VAL A 36 -13.15 -4.74 -4.89
N ARG A 37 -12.11 -4.40 -4.13
CA ARG A 37 -11.85 -4.96 -2.80
C ARG A 37 -11.63 -3.86 -1.77
N PHE A 38 -12.07 -4.13 -0.55
CA PHE A 38 -11.87 -3.23 0.57
C PHE A 38 -10.49 -3.49 1.18
N LEU A 39 -9.62 -2.49 1.18
CA LEU A 39 -8.32 -2.58 1.85
C LEU A 39 -8.36 -1.84 3.18
N SER A 40 -7.93 -2.54 4.24
CA SER A 40 -7.88 -1.99 5.59
C SER A 40 -6.73 -1.00 5.78
N GLU A 41 -6.93 0.09 6.51
CA GLU A 41 -5.86 1.03 6.88
C GLU A 41 -4.69 0.34 7.62
N ASN A 42 -4.95 -0.82 8.23
CA ASN A 42 -3.94 -1.63 8.92
C ASN A 42 -3.21 -2.64 8.02
N ILE A 43 -3.41 -2.60 6.70
CA ILE A 43 -2.72 -3.51 5.77
C ILE A 43 -1.20 -3.34 5.87
N ASP A 44 -0.46 -4.45 5.75
CA ASP A 44 1.00 -4.41 5.70
C ASP A 44 1.48 -3.60 4.48
N LEU A 45 2.41 -2.68 4.73
CA LEU A 45 2.91 -1.76 3.70
C LEU A 45 3.64 -2.51 2.57
N THR A 46 4.27 -3.64 2.87
CA THR A 46 4.93 -4.48 1.86
C THR A 46 3.89 -5.13 0.96
N THR A 47 2.83 -5.69 1.54
CA THR A 47 1.69 -6.25 0.78
C THR A 47 1.03 -5.19 -0.10
N TYR A 48 0.77 -4.00 0.44
CA TYR A 48 0.23 -2.87 -0.33
C TYR A 48 1.16 -2.45 -1.49
N ARG A 49 2.47 -2.42 -1.26
CA ARG A 49 3.46 -2.12 -2.31
C ARG A 49 3.46 -3.17 -3.41
N ARG A 50 3.38 -4.46 -3.06
CA ARG A 50 3.29 -5.56 -4.03
C ARG A 50 2.02 -5.47 -4.86
N LEU A 51 0.88 -5.08 -4.27
CA LEU A 51 -0.36 -4.85 -5.01
C LEU A 51 -0.26 -3.74 -6.06
N ALA A 52 0.48 -2.68 -5.75
CA ALA A 52 0.70 -1.58 -6.69
C ALA A 52 1.75 -1.89 -7.77
N HIS A 53 2.58 -2.91 -7.56
CA HIS A 53 3.67 -3.29 -8.46
C HIS A 53 3.27 -4.45 -9.36
N LYS A 54 2.67 -4.14 -10.52
CA LYS A 54 2.22 -5.13 -11.51
C LYS A 54 3.32 -6.08 -12.07
N ASP A 55 4.59 -5.76 -11.86
CA ASP A 55 5.76 -6.39 -12.51
C ASP A 55 6.80 -6.88 -11.50
N ASP A 56 6.45 -7.02 -10.22
CA ASP A 56 7.42 -7.51 -9.21
C ASP A 56 7.60 -9.04 -9.21
N GLY A 57 6.79 -9.76 -10.00
CA GLY A 57 6.79 -11.22 -10.11
C GLY A 57 6.37 -11.95 -8.83
N ASN A 58 5.95 -11.22 -7.78
CA ASN A 58 5.53 -11.80 -6.51
C ASN A 58 4.01 -12.00 -6.50
N VAL A 59 3.59 -13.21 -6.14
CA VAL A 59 2.17 -13.47 -5.91
C VAL A 59 1.76 -12.80 -4.61
N VAL A 60 0.87 -11.81 -4.69
CA VAL A 60 0.20 -11.28 -3.50
C VAL A 60 -0.88 -12.29 -3.10
N GLY A 61 -0.83 -12.77 -1.86
CA GLY A 61 -1.82 -13.71 -1.30
C GLY A 61 -3.19 -13.06 -1.06
N GLU A 62 -4.01 -13.61 -0.15
CA GLU A 62 -5.20 -12.89 0.33
C GLU A 62 -4.80 -11.73 1.24
N PHE A 63 -5.45 -10.58 1.07
CA PHE A 63 -5.20 -9.31 1.77
C PHE A 63 -6.51 -8.57 2.04
#